data_AF-A0A3S2BNY1-F1
#
_entry.id   AF-A0A3S2BNY1-F1
#
_cell.length_a   1.000
_cell.length_b   1.000
_cell.length_c   1.000
_cell.angle_alpha   90.00
_cell.angle_beta   90.00
_cell.angle_gamma   90.00
#
_symmetry.space_group_name_H-M   'P 1'
#
loop_
_entity.id
_entity.type
_entity.pdbx_description
1 polymer ?
#
loop_
_entity_poly.entity_id
_entity_poly.type
_entity_poly.pdbx_seq_one_letter_code
_entity_poly.pdbx_strand_id
1 'polypeptide(L)'
;MPKHQSVDPEVSRAKFDREIGRFRPYADVYRAQGCFLIEATFPRAFFIFASPKLKPRVVSAASEVDFTDYDLRPPSVVFVDPFTRHPIARKDLYLKMLRRPPLPGTPPEMIGALIQQNAVPLTDFIQAN
;
A
#
# COMPACT_ATOMS: atom_id res chain seq x y z
N MET A 1 -4.96 -22.97 -4.92
CA MET A 1 -4.92 -22.87 -6.39
C MET A 1 -3.99 -21.75 -6.77
N PRO A 2 -3.06 -21.93 -7.73
CA PRO A 2 -2.22 -20.83 -8.19
C PRO A 2 -3.09 -19.73 -8.80
N LYS A 3 -2.86 -18.47 -8.38
CA LYS A 3 -3.57 -17.30 -8.95
C LYS A 3 -3.23 -17.22 -10.44
N HIS A 4 -4.25 -17.26 -11.29
CA HIS A 4 -4.09 -17.03 -12.72
C HIS A 4 -3.93 -15.52 -12.95
N GLN A 5 -2.71 -15.09 -13.25
CA GLN A 5 -2.45 -13.71 -13.67
C GLN A 5 -3.27 -13.44 -14.93
N SER A 6 -4.09 -12.39 -14.92
CA SER A 6 -5.06 -12.11 -16.00
C SER A 6 -4.56 -11.06 -16.99
N VAL A 7 -3.40 -10.47 -16.72
CA VAL A 7 -2.72 -9.44 -17.52
C VAL A 7 -1.39 -9.98 -17.99
N ASP A 8 -0.92 -9.47 -19.13
CA ASP A 8 0.45 -9.68 -19.57
C ASP A 8 1.46 -9.34 -18.45
N PRO A 9 2.28 -10.32 -18.00
CA PRO A 9 3.29 -10.11 -16.99
C PRO A 9 4.31 -9.03 -17.34
N GLU A 10 4.57 -8.76 -18.63
CA GLU A 10 5.52 -7.73 -19.05
C GLU A 10 5.03 -6.33 -18.74
N VAL A 11 3.72 -6.08 -18.89
CA VAL A 11 3.12 -4.77 -18.55
C VAL A 11 3.19 -4.51 -17.05
N SER A 12 2.88 -5.54 -16.25
CA SER A 12 2.96 -5.46 -14.79
C SER A 12 4.40 -5.28 -14.32
N ARG A 13 5.36 -5.94 -14.99
CA ARG A 13 6.80 -5.78 -14.72
C ARG A 13 7.29 -4.38 -15.04
N ALA A 14 6.94 -3.81 -16.19
CA ALA A 14 7.33 -2.45 -16.55
C ALA A 14 6.81 -1.42 -15.54
N LYS A 15 5.60 -1.62 -15.01
CA LYS A 15 5.03 -0.77 -13.94
C LYS A 15 5.72 -0.98 -12.61
N PHE A 16 6.03 -2.21 -12.23
CA PHE A 16 6.84 -2.49 -11.04
C PHE A 16 8.20 -1.77 -11.12
N ASP A 17 8.92 -1.91 -12.24
CA ASP A 17 10.23 -1.27 -12.43
C ASP A 17 10.12 0.26 -12.38
N ARG A 18 9.04 0.83 -12.95
CA ARG A 18 8.74 2.27 -12.85
C ARG A 18 8.51 2.72 -11.41
N GLU A 19 7.71 2.00 -10.62
CA GLU A 19 7.38 2.38 -9.25
C GLU A 19 8.59 2.23 -8.31
N ILE A 20 9.35 1.14 -8.43
CA ILE A 20 10.62 0.96 -7.71
C ILE A 20 11.65 2.02 -8.14
N GLY A 21 11.71 2.33 -9.44
CA GLY A 21 12.56 3.38 -10.00
C GLY A 21 12.21 4.77 -9.47
N ARG A 22 10.92 5.06 -9.23
CA ARG A 22 10.46 6.30 -8.59
C ARG A 22 10.78 6.37 -7.11
N PHE A 23 10.72 5.25 -6.40
CA PHE A 23 11.03 5.20 -4.97
C PHE A 23 12.52 5.47 -4.69
N ARG A 24 13.42 4.87 -5.48
CA ARG A 24 14.88 4.88 -5.23
C ARG A 24 15.48 6.28 -5.04
N PRO A 25 15.20 7.30 -5.87
CA PRO A 25 15.72 8.66 -5.68
C PRO A 25 15.32 9.31 -4.34
N TYR A 26 14.19 8.90 -3.77
CA TYR A 26 13.66 9.45 -2.51
C TYR A 26 13.87 8.52 -1.31
N ALA A 27 14.62 7.42 -1.47
CA ALA A 27 14.80 6.40 -0.45
C ALA A 27 15.33 6.98 0.87
N ASP A 28 16.23 7.97 0.81
CA ASP A 28 16.79 8.62 2.01
C ASP A 28 15.74 9.47 2.75
N VAL A 29 14.88 10.16 2.01
CA VAL A 29 13.77 10.95 2.58
C VAL A 29 12.78 10.02 3.28
N TYR A 30 12.39 8.92 2.62
CA TYR A 30 11.52 7.91 3.21
C TYR A 30 12.16 7.23 4.42
N ARG A 31 13.47 6.97 4.37
CA ARG A 31 14.22 6.42 5.50
C ARG A 31 14.14 7.32 6.73
N ALA A 32 14.32 8.63 6.55
CA ALA A 32 14.20 9.60 7.63
C ALA A 32 12.78 9.63 8.22
N GLN A 33 11.76 9.30 7.42
CA GLN A 33 10.36 9.14 7.84
C GLN A 33 10.05 7.74 8.39
N GLY A 34 11.03 6.84 8.42
CA GLY A 34 10.89 5.49 8.96
C GLY A 34 10.39 4.44 7.97
N CYS A 35 10.35 4.73 6.67
CA CYS A 35 9.98 3.76 5.63
C CYS A 35 11.24 3.22 4.93
N PHE A 36 11.36 1.89 4.87
CA PHE A 36 12.52 1.21 4.31
C PHE A 36 12.05 0.16 3.30
N LEU A 37 12.54 0.25 2.07
CA LEU A 37 12.46 -0.85 1.11
C LEU A 37 13.57 -1.85 1.45
N ILE A 38 13.20 -3.08 1.80
CA ILE A 38 14.14 -4.14 2.16
C ILE A 38 14.43 -5.03 0.96
N GLU A 39 13.41 -5.37 0.18
CA GLU A 39 13.56 -6.22 -1.00
C GLU A 39 12.57 -5.80 -2.08
N ALA A 40 13.00 -5.83 -3.34
CA ALA A 40 12.17 -5.59 -4.51
C ALA A 40 12.53 -6.59 -5.61
N THR A 41 11.68 -7.60 -5.77
CA THR A 41 11.80 -8.61 -6.82
C THR A 41 10.42 -8.86 -7.41
N PHE A 42 10.22 -8.54 -8.69
CA PHE A 42 8.92 -8.70 -9.33
C PHE A 42 8.33 -10.11 -9.08
N PRO A 43 7.06 -10.22 -8.66
CA PRO A 43 6.05 -9.16 -8.56
C PRO A 43 5.92 -8.51 -7.16
N ARG A 44 6.88 -8.68 -6.26
CA ARG A 44 6.75 -8.31 -4.85
C ARG A 44 7.76 -7.25 -4.42
N ALA A 45 7.29 -6.36 -3.55
CA ALA A 45 8.15 -5.44 -2.81
C ALA A 45 7.87 -5.55 -1.32
N PHE A 46 8.93 -5.67 -0.53
CA PHE A 46 8.87 -5.82 0.93
C PHE A 46 9.39 -4.57 1.61
N PHE A 47 8.54 -3.96 2.44
CA PHE A 47 8.82 -2.75 3.19
C PHE A 47 8.74 -3.01 4.69
N ILE A 48 9.58 -2.31 5.44
CA ILE A 48 9.44 -2.19 6.90
C ILE A 48 9.24 -0.73 7.28
N PHE A 49 8.48 -0.53 8.35
CA PHE A 49 8.21 0.77 8.93
C PHE A 49 8.76 0.80 10.36
N ALA A 50 9.54 1.82 10.68
CA ALA A 50 10.04 2.09 12.01
C ALA A 50 9.47 3.41 12.52
N SER A 51 9.20 3.49 13.82
CA SER A 51 8.64 4.71 14.45
C SER A 51 9.74 5.76 14.70
N PRO A 52 9.83 6.86 13.93
CA PRO A 52 10.92 7.85 14.06
C PRO A 52 10.77 8.75 15.30
N LYS A 53 9.70 8.59 16.07
CA LYS A 53 9.45 9.36 17.31
C LYS A 53 9.85 8.60 18.58
N LEU A 54 9.98 7.27 18.51
CA LEU A 54 10.31 6.44 19.67
C LEU A 54 11.83 6.24 19.82
N LYS A 55 12.35 6.22 21.05
CA LYS A 55 13.76 5.89 21.35
C LYS A 55 13.78 4.75 22.40
N PRO A 56 14.48 3.62 22.17
CA PRO A 56 15.16 3.24 20.93
C PRO A 56 14.18 3.12 19.75
N ARG A 57 14.71 3.16 18.52
CA ARG A 57 13.88 3.02 17.31
C ARG A 57 13.34 1.58 17.26
N VAL A 58 12.04 1.45 17.04
CA VAL A 58 11.35 0.16 16.97
C VAL A 58 10.70 0.00 15.60
N VAL A 59 10.80 -1.20 15.02
CA VAL A 59 10.06 -1.60 13.82
C VAL A 59 8.59 -1.79 14.23
N SER A 60 7.72 -0.96 13.70
CA SER A 60 6.29 -0.92 14.07
C SER A 60 5.41 -1.77 13.16
N ALA A 61 5.79 -1.93 11.89
CA ALA A 61 5.05 -2.74 10.94
C ALA A 61 5.93 -3.18 9.77
N ALA A 62 5.50 -4.19 9.04
CA ALA A 62 6.03 -4.52 7.73
C ALA A 62 4.90 -4.83 6.76
N SER A 63 5.15 -4.60 5.48
CA SER A 63 4.16 -4.87 4.43
C SER A 63 4.80 -5.49 3.20
N GLU A 64 4.08 -6.42 2.59
CA GLU A 64 4.35 -6.94 1.26
C GLU A 64 3.36 -6.31 0.27
N VAL A 65 3.88 -5.78 -0.83
CA VAL A 65 3.11 -5.22 -1.93
C VAL A 65 3.22 -6.14 -3.13
N ASP A 66 2.08 -6.64 -3.61
CA ASP A 66 1.97 -7.56 -4.76
C ASP A 66 1.48 -6.80 -6.01
N PHE A 67 2.28 -6.87 -7.08
CA PHE A 67 2.06 -6.20 -8.37
C PHE A 67 1.55 -7.15 -9.48
N THR A 68 1.20 -8.41 -9.17
CA THR A 68 0.85 -9.44 -10.17
C THR A 68 -0.30 -9.02 -11.10
N ASP A 69 -1.31 -8.30 -10.62
CA ASP A 69 -2.46 -7.84 -11.43
C ASP A 69 -2.66 -6.31 -11.34
N TYR A 70 -1.55 -5.54 -11.28
CA TYR A 70 -1.57 -4.09 -11.06
C TYR A 70 -2.50 -3.31 -12.03
N ASP A 71 -2.69 -3.83 -13.25
CA ASP A 71 -3.52 -3.18 -14.28
C ASP A 71 -5.01 -3.35 -14.07
N LEU A 72 -5.41 -4.48 -13.47
CA LEU A 72 -6.83 -4.79 -13.24
C LEU A 72 -7.27 -4.39 -11.84
N ARG A 73 -6.33 -4.34 -10.89
CA ARG A 73 -6.60 -4.02 -9.49
C ARG A 73 -5.45 -3.21 -8.92
N PRO A 74 -5.72 -2.24 -8.04
CA PRO A 74 -4.67 -1.61 -7.26
C PRO A 74 -3.75 -2.64 -6.60
N PRO A 75 -2.45 -2.32 -6.44
CA PRO A 75 -1.50 -3.23 -5.82
C PRO A 75 -2.00 -3.63 -4.43
N SER A 76 -2.01 -4.94 -4.19
CA SER A 76 -2.49 -5.48 -2.92
C SER A 76 -1.42 -5.28 -1.86
N VAL A 77 -1.76 -4.60 -0.78
CA VAL A 77 -0.88 -4.40 0.38
C VAL A 77 -1.32 -5.33 1.51
N VAL A 78 -0.39 -6.17 1.98
CA VAL A 78 -0.62 -7.08 3.11
C VAL A 78 0.37 -6.76 4.21
N PHE A 79 -0.11 -6.55 5.43
CA PHE A 79 0.76 -6.46 6.60
C PHE A 79 1.28 -7.85 6.97
N VAL A 80 2.59 -7.94 7.15
CA VAL A 80 3.29 -9.18 7.46
C VAL A 80 4.17 -9.00 8.69
N ASP A 81 4.51 -10.10 9.33
CA ASP A 81 5.52 -10.11 10.38
C ASP A 81 6.90 -9.75 9.77
N PRO A 82 7.63 -8.78 10.34
CA PRO A 82 8.88 -8.28 9.76
C PRO A 82 10.00 -9.33 9.71
N PHE A 83 9.95 -10.37 10.56
CA PHE A 83 10.99 -11.38 10.68
C PHE A 83 10.66 -12.63 9.86
N THR A 84 9.39 -13.03 9.86
CA THR A 84 8.96 -14.29 9.24
C THR A 84 8.22 -14.11 7.92
N ARG A 85 7.79 -12.88 7.59
CA ARG A 85 6.99 -12.51 6.41
C ARG A 85 5.62 -13.20 6.31
N HIS A 86 5.14 -13.81 7.39
CA HIS A 86 3.79 -14.35 7.42
C HIS A 86 2.76 -13.22 7.54
N PRO A 87 1.63 -13.30 6.82
CA PRO A 87 0.55 -12.33 6.98
C PRO A 87 0.07 -12.23 8.43
N ILE A 88 -0.05 -11.01 8.94
CA ILE A 88 -0.61 -10.76 10.27
C ILE A 88 -2.13 -10.65 10.12
N ALA A 89 -2.87 -11.42 10.92
CA ALA A 89 -4.32 -11.31 10.94
C ALA A 89 -4.74 -9.95 11.51
N ARG A 90 -5.86 -9.42 11.02
CA ARG A 90 -6.35 -8.10 11.44
C ARG A 90 -6.48 -7.91 12.95
N LYS A 91 -6.91 -8.96 13.67
CA LYS A 91 -7.06 -8.96 15.14
C LYS A 91 -5.73 -8.77 15.88
N ASP A 92 -4.62 -9.14 15.24
CA ASP A 92 -3.28 -9.10 15.80
C ASP A 92 -2.52 -7.83 15.35
N LEU A 93 -3.13 -7.02 14.47
CA LEU A 93 -2.64 -5.69 14.12
C LEU A 93 -3.05 -4.68 15.20
N TYR A 94 -2.07 -4.23 15.98
CA TYR A 94 -2.24 -3.14 16.94
C TYR A 94 -2.40 -1.75 16.28
N LEU A 95 -2.27 -1.67 14.95
CA LEU A 95 -2.45 -0.44 14.18
C LEU A 95 -3.94 -0.26 13.81
N LYS A 96 -4.58 0.81 14.28
CA LYS A 96 -5.95 1.14 13.88
C LYS A 96 -5.95 1.70 12.46
N MET A 97 -6.29 0.87 11.49
CA MET A 97 -6.52 1.32 10.11
C MET A 97 -7.81 2.13 10.04
N LEU A 98 -7.68 3.45 9.86
CA LEU A 98 -8.82 4.31 9.54
C LEU A 98 -9.33 3.91 8.15
N ARG A 99 -10.53 3.37 8.10
CA ARG A 99 -11.22 3.09 6.84
C ARG A 99 -12.19 4.22 6.56
N ARG A 100 -12.36 4.55 5.29
CA ARG A 100 -13.48 5.38 4.86
C ARG A 100 -14.78 4.74 5.37
N PRO A 101 -15.58 5.43 6.19
CA PRO A 101 -16.92 4.95 6.49
C PRO A 101 -17.72 4.91 5.18
N PRO A 102 -18.54 3.89 4.92
CA PRO A 102 -19.45 3.92 3.78
C PRO A 102 -20.31 5.19 3.91
N LEU A 103 -20.29 6.05 2.88
CA LEU A 103 -21.11 7.26 2.86
C LEU A 103 -22.58 6.85 3.06
N PRO A 104 -23.30 7.40 4.06
CA PRO A 104 -24.69 7.05 4.27
C PRO A 104 -25.53 7.49 3.07
N GLY A 105 -26.16 6.53 2.38
CA GLY A 105 -27.21 6.80 1.40
C GLY A 105 -26.77 7.33 0.03
N THR A 106 -25.47 7.35 -0.31
CA THR A 106 -25.00 7.84 -1.61
C THR A 106 -24.68 6.67 -2.56
N PRO A 107 -25.48 6.41 -3.61
CA PRO A 107 -25.12 5.45 -4.65
C PRO A 107 -23.75 5.77 -5.27
N PRO A 108 -22.95 4.74 -5.64
CA PRO A 108 -21.55 4.89 -6.09
C PRO A 108 -21.34 5.88 -7.23
N GLU A 109 -22.34 6.04 -8.09
CA GLU A 109 -22.34 6.90 -9.28
C GLU A 109 -22.28 8.40 -8.94
N MET A 110 -22.83 8.82 -7.79
CA MET A 110 -22.81 10.23 -7.35
C MET A 110 -21.47 10.67 -6.74
N ILE A 111 -20.59 9.73 -6.38
CA ILE A 111 -19.29 10.03 -5.77
C ILE A 111 -18.39 10.78 -6.77
N GLY A 112 -18.45 10.43 -8.06
CA GLY A 112 -17.68 11.11 -9.11
C GLY A 112 -18.10 12.56 -9.32
N ALA A 113 -19.40 12.86 -9.21
CA ALA A 113 -19.93 14.21 -9.37
C ALA A 113 -19.57 15.14 -8.20
N LEU A 114 -19.53 14.61 -6.97
CA LEU A 114 -19.17 15.38 -5.77
C LEU A 114 -17.67 15.71 -5.71
N ILE A 115 -16.81 14.86 -6.28
CA ILE A 115 -15.37 15.13 -6.44
C ILE A 115 -15.14 16.29 -7.43
N GLN A 116 -15.90 16.34 -8.53
CA GLN A 116 -15.81 17.46 -9.49
C GLN A 116 -16.27 18.80 -8.90
N GLN A 117 -17.17 18.78 -7.92
CA GLN A 117 -17.70 19.99 -7.27
C GLN A 117 -16.85 20.45 -6.08
N ASN A 118 -15.70 19.82 -5.81
CA ASN A 118 -14.79 20.18 -4.71
C ASN A 118 -15.46 20.20 -3.32
N ALA A 119 -16.56 19.46 -3.15
CA ALA A 119 -17.38 19.44 -1.95
C ALA A 119 -16.90 18.44 -0.88
N VAL A 120 -15.77 17.77 -1.11
CA VAL A 120 -15.17 16.80 -0.19
C VAL A 120 -13.75 17.25 0.17
N PRO A 121 -13.45 17.53 1.45
CA PRO A 121 -12.12 17.93 1.87
C PRO A 121 -11.07 16.86 1.53
N LEU A 122 -9.89 17.28 1.04
CA LEU A 122 -8.77 16.40 0.66
C LEU A 122 -8.30 15.45 1.78
N THR A 123 -8.67 15.71 3.03
CA THR A 123 -8.43 14.85 4.20
C THR A 123 -9.17 13.50 4.15
N ASP A 124 -10.18 13.35 3.30
CA ASP A 124 -10.97 12.12 3.18
C ASP A 124 -10.38 11.09 2.19
N PHE A 125 -9.27 11.41 1.52
CA PHE A 125 -8.56 10.49 0.63
C PHE A 125 -7.59 9.58 1.41
N ILE A 126 -8.14 8.65 2.20
CA ILE A 126 -7.37 7.50 2.71
C ILE A 126 -7.94 6.22 2.09
N GLN A 127 -7.22 5.78 1.06
CA GLN A 127 -7.27 4.52 0.30
C GLN A 127 -8.53 4.23 -0.53
N ALA A 128 -8.32 4.11 -1.85
CA ALA A 128 -9.22 3.46 -2.79
C ALA A 128 -8.90 1.95 -2.83
N ASN A 129 -9.96 1.13 -2.95
CA ASN A 129 -9.86 -0.30 -3.22
C ASN A 129 -9.41 -0.57 -4.65
#